data_AF-A0A3D2J712-F1
#
_entry.id   AF-A0A3D2J712-F1
#
_cell.length_a   1.000
_cell.length_b   1.000
_cell.length_c   1.000
_cell.angle_alpha   90.00
_cell.angle_beta   90.00
_cell.angle_gamma   90.00
#
_symmetry.space_group_name_H-M   'P 1'
#
loop_
_entity.id
_entity.type
_entity.pdbx_description
1 polymer ?
#
loop_
_entity_poly.entity_id
_entity_poly.type
_entity_poly.pdbx_seq_one_letter_code
_entity_poly.pdbx_strand_id
1 'polypeptide(L)'
;NPIGKVSTIKVIQLFLVGIFLNFLLPVRGGEVAKSLMLKRIANIPISRSLPTVAMDKALDLMPALFIMAIVPFLGIHMDIKLWLILGAVGGLLIGLIGFVAIAAWKRIVAIKLLQKLTSFLPKGLSSKVEGFATGFVDALLAGASQPKVFLPAVGLTIVAVIFDGLFAMLAFWTVGLQIPYGTAIFGYTVYNMFYILPTPPGQVGSNEAVGLLVFHGLLQQPAAPVTAMFVFSHPWTALIMTVSAMICLSGLGLTLSSAMKVQTEGSKAGDADTNAAAGSGQVVRA
;
A
#
# COMPACT_ATOMS: atom_id res chain seq x y z
N ASN A 1 -11.57 -6.25 -19.68
CA ASN A 1 -11.22 -5.15 -20.61
C ASN A 1 -10.30 -4.16 -19.91
N PRO A 2 -9.11 -3.87 -20.46
CA PRO A 2 -8.24 -2.84 -19.91
C PRO A 2 -8.96 -1.48 -19.92
N ILE A 3 -8.88 -0.76 -18.81
CA ILE A 3 -9.71 0.43 -18.50
C ILE A 3 -9.20 1.68 -19.26
N GLY A 4 -8.01 1.63 -19.86
CA GLY A 4 -7.44 2.63 -20.76
C GLY A 4 -5.98 2.32 -21.11
N LYS A 5 -5.46 2.88 -22.22
CA LYS A 5 -4.03 2.80 -22.58
C LYS A 5 -3.32 4.08 -22.11
N VAL A 6 -2.41 3.94 -21.15
CA VAL A 6 -1.57 5.05 -20.65
C VAL A 6 -0.11 4.71 -20.94
N SER A 7 0.68 5.69 -21.37
CA SER A 7 2.12 5.51 -21.57
C SER A 7 2.80 5.10 -20.27
N THR A 8 3.73 4.14 -20.33
CA THR A 8 4.49 3.65 -19.16
C THR A 8 5.16 4.78 -18.38
N ILE A 9 5.70 5.78 -19.07
CA ILE A 9 6.34 6.95 -18.44
C ILE A 9 5.33 7.73 -17.60
N LYS A 10 4.11 7.93 -18.11
CA LYS A 10 3.04 8.61 -17.35
C LYS A 10 2.62 7.81 -16.13
N VAL A 11 2.57 6.48 -16.23
CA VAL A 11 2.28 5.61 -15.07
C VAL A 11 3.37 5.73 -14.01
N ILE A 12 4.65 5.74 -14.41
CA ILE A 12 5.79 5.93 -13.51
C ILE A 12 5.73 7.31 -12.84
N GLN A 13 5.45 8.37 -13.60
CA GLN A 13 5.31 9.72 -13.05
C GLN A 13 4.17 9.79 -12.01
N LEU A 14 3.01 9.21 -12.32
CA LEU A 14 1.88 9.14 -11.39
C LEU A 14 2.21 8.33 -10.14
N PHE A 15 2.95 7.24 -10.30
CA PHE A 15 3.38 6.41 -9.19
C PHE A 15 4.32 7.15 -8.24
N LEU A 16 5.34 7.84 -8.77
CA LEU A 16 6.30 8.63 -8.00
C LEU A 16 5.63 9.80 -7.27
N VAL A 17 4.74 10.52 -7.95
CA VAL A 17 3.95 11.59 -7.30
C VAL A 17 3.06 11.02 -6.20
N GLY A 18 2.44 9.85 -6.44
CA GLY A 18 1.63 9.19 -5.42
C GLY A 18 2.43 8.70 -4.20
N ILE A 19 3.66 8.22 -4.39
CA ILE A 19 4.58 7.90 -3.29
C ILE A 19 4.87 9.15 -2.46
N PHE A 20 5.21 10.26 -3.12
CA PHE A 20 5.48 11.51 -2.45
C PHE A 20 4.26 12.05 -1.67
N LEU A 21 3.05 11.96 -2.23
CA LEU A 21 1.83 12.34 -1.51
C LEU A 21 1.56 11.44 -0.30
N ASN A 22 1.84 10.13 -0.40
CA ASN A 22 1.78 9.21 0.73
C ASN A 22 2.83 9.49 1.81
N PHE A 23 3.99 10.01 1.42
CA PHE A 23 5.01 10.46 2.34
C PHE A 23 4.58 11.74 3.07
N LEU A 24 3.97 12.70 2.36
CA LEU A 24 3.60 13.99 2.92
C LEU A 24 2.32 13.96 3.77
N LEU A 25 1.33 13.13 3.41
CA LEU A 25 -0.01 13.17 4.01
C LEU A 25 -0.20 12.15 5.14
N PRO A 26 -0.87 12.53 6.25
CA PRO A 26 -1.27 11.59 7.28
C PRO A 26 -2.32 10.60 6.73
N VAL A 27 -2.39 9.41 7.34
CA VAL A 27 -3.37 8.36 6.99
C VAL A 27 -3.26 7.90 5.52
N ARG A 28 -2.09 8.08 4.88
CA ARG A 28 -1.85 7.60 3.51
C ARG A 28 -2.87 8.10 2.49
N GLY A 29 -3.29 9.37 2.65
CA GLY A 29 -4.20 10.04 1.72
C GLY A 29 -3.71 10.10 0.27
N GLY A 30 -2.43 9.78 0.00
CA GLY A 30 -1.87 9.68 -1.33
C GLY A 30 -2.46 8.56 -2.19
N GLU A 31 -3.03 7.51 -1.60
CA GLU A 31 -3.75 6.46 -2.34
C GLU A 31 -5.09 6.95 -2.90
N VAL A 32 -5.83 7.69 -2.07
CA VAL A 32 -7.03 8.41 -2.52
C VAL A 32 -6.62 9.47 -3.54
N ALA A 33 -5.48 10.16 -3.33
CA ALA A 33 -4.96 11.13 -4.30
C ALA A 33 -4.61 10.48 -5.65
N LYS A 34 -4.02 9.27 -5.70
CA LYS A 34 -3.81 8.51 -6.94
C LYS A 34 -5.12 8.30 -7.69
N SER A 35 -6.18 7.88 -6.98
CA SER A 35 -7.51 7.65 -7.58
C SER A 35 -8.12 8.95 -8.14
N LEU A 36 -7.93 10.07 -7.44
CA LEU A 36 -8.40 11.39 -7.85
C LEU A 36 -7.60 11.95 -9.04
N MET A 37 -6.28 11.77 -9.05
CA MET A 37 -5.41 12.12 -10.18
C MET A 37 -5.78 11.30 -11.42
N LEU A 38 -6.10 10.01 -11.25
CA LEU A 38 -6.58 9.16 -12.35
C LEU A 38 -7.91 9.66 -12.93
N LYS A 39 -8.83 10.13 -12.07
CA LYS A 39 -10.05 10.80 -12.51
C LYS A 39 -9.74 12.06 -13.32
N ARG A 40 -8.78 12.88 -12.90
CA ARG A 40 -8.49 14.14 -13.58
C ARG A 40 -7.71 13.98 -14.90
N ILE A 41 -6.78 13.01 -14.95
CA ILE A 41 -5.85 12.85 -16.07
C ILE A 41 -6.38 11.86 -17.10
N ALA A 42 -7.11 10.82 -16.66
CA ALA A 42 -7.61 9.75 -17.51
C ALA A 42 -9.14 9.61 -17.50
N ASN A 43 -9.88 10.50 -16.81
CA ASN A 43 -11.34 10.48 -16.69
C ASN A 43 -11.89 9.15 -16.11
N ILE A 44 -11.10 8.46 -15.27
CA ILE A 44 -11.51 7.21 -14.63
C ILE A 44 -12.23 7.52 -13.31
N PRO A 45 -13.46 7.02 -13.08
CA PRO A 45 -14.19 7.31 -11.86
C PRO A 45 -13.51 6.70 -10.63
N ILE A 46 -13.52 7.44 -9.50
CA ILE A 46 -12.87 7.05 -8.23
C ILE A 46 -13.34 5.67 -7.77
N SER A 47 -14.64 5.39 -7.90
CA SER A 47 -15.25 4.10 -7.53
C SER A 47 -14.68 2.89 -8.30
N ARG A 48 -14.10 3.11 -9.49
CA ARG A 48 -13.40 2.06 -10.25
C ARG A 48 -11.91 2.00 -9.97
N SER A 49 -11.26 3.14 -9.72
CA SER A 49 -9.82 3.18 -9.46
C SER A 49 -9.45 2.81 -8.02
N LEU A 50 -10.30 3.12 -7.04
CA LEU A 50 -10.02 2.88 -5.62
C LEU A 50 -9.84 1.39 -5.30
N PRO A 51 -10.68 0.46 -5.80
CA PRO A 51 -10.45 -0.97 -5.62
C PRO A 51 -9.15 -1.47 -6.29
N THR A 52 -8.75 -0.88 -7.43
CA THR A 52 -7.48 -1.20 -8.08
C THR A 52 -6.28 -0.74 -7.27
N VAL A 53 -6.33 0.46 -6.67
CA VAL A 53 -5.27 0.94 -5.76
C VAL A 53 -5.19 0.08 -4.50
N ALA A 54 -6.33 -0.34 -3.95
CA ALA A 54 -6.34 -1.28 -2.83
C ALA A 54 -5.75 -2.65 -3.20
N MET A 55 -6.00 -3.13 -4.42
CA MET A 55 -5.41 -4.37 -4.93
C MET A 55 -3.88 -4.25 -5.09
N ASP A 56 -3.38 -3.12 -5.60
CA ASP A 56 -1.95 -2.81 -5.64
C ASP A 56 -1.33 -2.90 -4.24
N LYS A 57 -2.01 -2.36 -3.22
CA LYS A 57 -1.57 -2.45 -1.82
C LYS A 57 -1.62 -3.84 -1.23
N ALA A 58 -2.60 -4.64 -1.61
CA ALA A 58 -2.63 -6.05 -1.21
C ALA A 58 -1.43 -6.80 -1.79
N LEU A 59 -1.02 -6.47 -3.02
CA LEU A 59 0.18 -7.04 -3.64
C LEU A 59 1.48 -6.56 -2.99
N ASP A 60 1.54 -5.34 -2.44
CA ASP A 60 2.69 -4.88 -1.64
C ASP A 60 2.93 -5.74 -0.38
N LEU A 61 1.94 -6.54 0.06
CA LEU A 61 2.11 -7.51 1.15
C LEU A 61 2.67 -8.87 0.68
N MET A 62 2.71 -9.15 -0.63
CA MET A 62 3.24 -10.40 -1.19
C MET A 62 4.67 -10.74 -0.74
N PRO A 63 5.61 -9.76 -0.61
CA PRO A 63 6.92 -10.00 -0.03
C PRO A 63 6.90 -10.75 1.31
N ALA A 64 5.86 -10.58 2.13
CA ALA A 64 5.70 -11.31 3.40
C ALA A 64 5.61 -12.83 3.22
N LEU A 65 4.92 -13.31 2.20
CA LEU A 65 4.81 -14.76 1.92
C LEU A 65 6.14 -15.34 1.44
N PHE A 66 6.83 -14.61 0.56
CA PHE A 66 8.15 -15.01 0.07
C PHE A 66 9.14 -15.12 1.22
N ILE A 67 9.10 -14.15 2.13
CA ILE A 67 9.95 -14.16 3.31
C ILE A 67 9.59 -15.29 4.25
N MET A 68 8.32 -15.52 4.56
CA MET A 68 7.90 -16.64 5.39
C MET A 68 8.41 -17.98 4.84
N ALA A 69 8.45 -18.14 3.51
CA ALA A 69 8.99 -19.33 2.86
C ALA A 69 10.52 -19.44 2.96
N ILE A 70 11.25 -18.32 2.91
CA ILE A 70 12.71 -18.29 2.85
C ILE A 70 13.36 -18.27 4.26
N VAL A 71 12.67 -17.73 5.27
CA VAL A 71 13.16 -17.60 6.66
C VAL A 71 13.78 -18.88 7.25
N PRO A 72 13.16 -20.06 7.12
CA PRO A 72 13.75 -21.30 7.64
C PRO A 72 15.13 -21.62 7.05
N PHE A 73 15.40 -21.16 5.83
CA PHE A 73 16.67 -21.36 5.13
C PHE A 73 17.72 -20.31 5.47
N LEU A 74 17.32 -19.16 6.02
CA LEU A 74 18.24 -18.07 6.37
C LEU A 74 18.94 -18.26 7.72
N GLY A 75 18.54 -19.28 8.50
CA GLY A 75 19.13 -19.53 9.83
C GLY A 75 18.87 -18.40 10.82
N ILE A 76 17.86 -17.55 10.58
CA ILE A 76 17.53 -16.42 11.44
C ILE A 76 16.74 -16.94 12.64
N HIS A 77 17.30 -16.78 13.84
CA HIS A 77 16.58 -17.05 15.08
C HIS A 77 15.51 -15.98 15.29
N MET A 78 14.24 -16.38 15.27
CA MET A 78 13.11 -15.46 15.39
C MET A 78 12.46 -15.57 16.76
N ASP A 79 12.16 -14.42 17.34
CA ASP A 79 11.28 -14.33 18.50
C ASP A 79 9.86 -14.80 18.13
N ILE A 80 9.13 -15.36 19.10
CA ILE A 80 7.74 -15.80 18.93
C ILE A 80 6.84 -14.65 18.48
N LYS A 81 7.14 -13.42 18.90
CA LYS A 81 6.42 -12.20 18.48
C LYS A 81 6.50 -11.97 16.98
N LEU A 82 7.65 -12.26 16.38
CA LEU A 82 7.88 -12.11 14.94
C LEU A 82 7.12 -13.17 14.14
N TRP A 83 7.07 -14.41 14.65
CA TRP A 83 6.20 -15.46 14.10
C TRP A 83 4.72 -15.09 14.14
N LEU A 84 4.26 -14.46 15.23
CA LEU A 84 2.87 -14.00 15.34
C LEU A 84 2.55 -12.88 14.35
N ILE A 85 3.44 -11.89 14.20
CA ILE A 85 3.24 -10.79 13.23
C ILE A 85 3.25 -11.34 11.80
N LEU A 86 4.25 -12.15 11.46
CA LEU A 86 4.38 -12.73 10.12
C LEU A 86 3.21 -13.68 9.82
N GLY A 87 2.78 -14.48 10.80
CA GLY A 87 1.60 -15.33 10.71
C GLY A 87 0.30 -14.55 10.57
N ALA A 88 0.14 -13.42 11.26
CA ALA A 88 -1.03 -12.57 11.14
C ALA A 88 -1.12 -11.91 9.75
N VAL A 89 -0.03 -11.33 9.26
CA VAL A 89 -0.01 -10.69 7.94
C VAL A 89 -0.08 -11.74 6.82
N GLY A 90 0.64 -12.84 6.94
CA GLY A 90 0.55 -13.97 6.01
C GLY A 90 -0.85 -14.59 5.99
N GLY A 91 -1.48 -14.76 7.15
CA GLY A 91 -2.84 -15.25 7.29
C GLY A 91 -3.87 -14.29 6.69
N LEU A 92 -3.72 -12.99 6.89
CA LEU A 92 -4.54 -11.96 6.26
C LEU A 92 -4.44 -12.05 4.73
N LEU A 93 -3.21 -12.17 4.21
CA LEU A 93 -2.97 -12.22 2.77
C LEU A 93 -3.48 -13.53 2.16
N ILE A 94 -3.26 -14.68 2.81
CA ILE A 94 -3.83 -15.98 2.39
C ILE A 94 -5.35 -15.92 2.43
N GLY A 95 -5.94 -15.31 3.46
CA GLY A 95 -7.39 -15.11 3.57
C GLY A 95 -7.93 -14.24 2.43
N LEU A 96 -7.21 -13.19 2.07
CA LEU A 96 -7.57 -12.30 0.96
C LEU A 96 -7.46 -13.01 -0.40
N ILE A 97 -6.37 -13.75 -0.64
CA ILE A 97 -6.19 -14.58 -1.84
C ILE A 97 -7.29 -15.65 -1.91
N GLY A 98 -7.60 -16.31 -0.80
CA GLY A 98 -8.66 -17.32 -0.70
C GLY A 98 -10.05 -16.73 -0.97
N PHE A 99 -10.35 -15.56 -0.39
CA PHE A 99 -11.60 -14.84 -0.67
C PHE A 99 -11.73 -14.50 -2.15
N VAL A 100 -10.66 -14.02 -2.78
CA VAL A 100 -10.65 -13.70 -4.21
C VAL A 100 -10.82 -14.95 -5.05
N ALA A 101 -10.14 -16.05 -4.71
CA ALA A 101 -10.29 -17.33 -5.41
C ALA A 101 -11.74 -17.84 -5.33
N ILE A 102 -12.39 -17.73 -4.16
CA ILE A 102 -13.81 -18.06 -4.00
C ILE A 102 -14.68 -17.12 -4.83
N ALA A 103 -14.39 -15.82 -4.83
CA ALA A 103 -15.15 -14.83 -5.60
C ALA A 103 -15.02 -15.05 -7.12
N ALA A 104 -13.86 -15.50 -7.57
CA ALA A 104 -13.59 -15.88 -8.96
C ALA A 104 -14.39 -17.11 -9.40
N TRP A 105 -14.43 -18.15 -8.56
CA TRP A 105 -15.07 -19.42 -8.90
C TRP A 105 -16.57 -19.44 -8.63
N LYS A 106 -17.01 -18.77 -7.55
CA LYS A 106 -18.37 -18.78 -7.03
C LYS A 106 -18.76 -17.39 -6.53
N ARG A 107 -18.91 -16.45 -7.46
CA ARG A 107 -19.30 -15.05 -7.19
C ARG A 107 -20.48 -14.91 -6.22
N ILE A 108 -21.51 -15.76 -6.36
CA ILE A 108 -22.70 -15.78 -5.49
C ILE A 108 -22.35 -16.12 -4.03
N VAL A 109 -21.40 -17.04 -3.81
CA VAL A 109 -20.96 -17.44 -2.46
C VAL A 109 -20.15 -16.31 -1.82
N ALA A 110 -19.28 -15.65 -2.58
CA ALA A 110 -18.52 -14.51 -2.09
C ALA A 110 -19.43 -13.33 -1.72
N ILE A 111 -20.44 -13.03 -2.55
CA ILE A 111 -21.44 -11.99 -2.24
C ILE A 111 -22.21 -12.34 -0.96
N LYS A 112 -22.66 -13.58 -0.78
CA LYS A 112 -23.35 -14.01 0.46
C LYS A 112 -22.44 -13.92 1.69
N LEU A 113 -21.17 -14.28 1.56
CA LEU A 113 -20.20 -14.16 2.65
C LEU A 113 -19.97 -12.70 3.03
N LEU A 114 -19.83 -11.84 2.02
CA LEU A 114 -19.67 -10.40 2.21
C LEU A 114 -20.91 -9.80 2.87
N GLN A 115 -22.11 -10.15 2.40
CA GLN A 115 -23.39 -9.71 2.98
C GLN A 115 -23.56 -10.20 4.43
N LYS A 116 -23.07 -11.39 4.76
CA LYS A 116 -23.06 -11.88 6.15
C LYS A 116 -22.12 -11.04 7.03
N LEU A 117 -20.92 -10.74 6.54
CA LEU A 117 -19.95 -9.90 7.24
C LEU A 117 -20.43 -8.44 7.37
N THR A 118 -21.13 -7.91 6.36
CA THR A 118 -21.66 -6.54 6.34
C THR A 118 -23.10 -6.44 6.84
N SER A 119 -23.68 -7.52 7.35
CA SER A 119 -25.08 -7.55 7.84
C SER A 119 -25.34 -6.59 9.00
N PHE A 120 -24.28 -6.19 9.71
CA PHE A 120 -24.32 -5.20 10.78
C PHE A 120 -24.28 -3.74 10.30
N LEU A 121 -24.08 -3.50 8.99
CA LEU A 121 -23.99 -2.15 8.43
C LEU A 121 -25.32 -1.65 7.83
N PRO A 122 -25.57 -0.32 7.85
CA PRO A 122 -26.72 0.29 7.18
C PRO A 122 -26.76 -0.07 5.69
N LYS A 123 -27.98 -0.25 5.12
CA LYS A 123 -28.19 -0.71 3.74
C LYS A 123 -27.41 0.10 2.68
N GLY A 124 -27.25 1.42 2.88
CA GLY A 124 -26.50 2.29 1.97
C GLY A 124 -24.97 2.12 2.02
N LEU A 125 -24.41 1.68 3.16
CA LEU A 125 -22.99 1.33 3.27
C LEU A 125 -22.72 -0.07 2.74
N SER A 126 -23.65 -1.00 2.95
CA SER A 126 -23.54 -2.37 2.48
C SER A 126 -23.37 -2.44 0.95
N SER A 127 -24.16 -1.67 0.19
CA SER A 127 -24.03 -1.61 -1.28
C SER A 127 -22.72 -0.99 -1.76
N LYS A 128 -22.19 0.03 -1.06
CA LYS A 128 -20.88 0.63 -1.37
C LYS A 128 -19.74 -0.36 -1.11
N VAL A 129 -19.79 -1.08 0.01
CA VAL A 129 -18.80 -2.12 0.34
C VAL A 129 -18.86 -3.28 -0.65
N GLU A 130 -20.05 -3.69 -1.08
CA GLU A 130 -20.22 -4.72 -2.11
C GLU A 130 -19.65 -4.28 -3.46
N GLY A 131 -19.93 -3.05 -3.90
CA GLY A 131 -19.34 -2.48 -5.12
C GLY A 131 -17.81 -2.39 -5.05
N PHE A 132 -17.27 -2.01 -3.90
CA PHE A 132 -15.82 -1.98 -3.67
C PHE A 132 -15.20 -3.39 -3.71
N ALA A 133 -15.78 -4.35 -2.99
CA ALA A 133 -15.26 -5.71 -2.91
C ALA A 133 -15.33 -6.42 -4.28
N THR A 134 -16.41 -6.22 -5.03
CA THR A 134 -16.53 -6.74 -6.40
C THR A 134 -15.52 -6.08 -7.33
N GLY A 135 -15.35 -4.76 -7.29
CA GLY A 135 -14.32 -4.06 -8.05
C GLY A 135 -12.89 -4.51 -7.71
N PHE A 136 -12.63 -4.84 -6.44
CA PHE A 136 -11.34 -5.36 -5.98
C PHE A 136 -11.07 -6.75 -6.57
N VAL A 137 -12.06 -7.64 -6.50
CA VAL A 137 -11.98 -8.98 -7.10
C VAL A 137 -11.80 -8.89 -8.61
N ASP A 138 -12.55 -8.03 -9.29
CA ASP A 138 -12.44 -7.83 -10.73
C ASP A 138 -11.05 -7.29 -11.12
N ALA A 139 -10.48 -6.37 -10.34
CA ALA A 139 -9.13 -5.85 -10.57
C ALA A 139 -8.06 -6.92 -10.39
N LEU A 140 -8.17 -7.71 -9.32
CA LEU A 140 -7.22 -8.79 -9.04
C LEU A 140 -7.33 -9.92 -10.08
N LEU A 141 -8.54 -10.28 -10.49
CA LEU A 141 -8.77 -11.26 -11.56
C LEU A 141 -8.28 -10.74 -12.91
N ALA A 142 -8.51 -9.47 -13.24
CA ALA A 142 -7.99 -8.90 -14.49
C ALA A 142 -6.46 -8.99 -14.56
N GLY A 143 -5.77 -8.84 -13.42
CA GLY A 143 -4.33 -9.07 -13.30
C GLY A 143 -3.96 -10.55 -13.43
N ALA A 144 -4.59 -11.42 -12.62
CA ALA A 144 -4.26 -12.84 -12.55
C ALA A 144 -4.64 -13.63 -13.82
N SER A 145 -5.72 -13.25 -14.51
CA SER A 145 -6.16 -13.86 -15.78
C SER A 145 -5.25 -13.55 -16.97
N GLN A 146 -4.28 -12.64 -16.79
CA GLN A 146 -3.26 -12.33 -17.79
C GLN A 146 -1.87 -12.77 -17.29
N PRO A 147 -1.56 -14.08 -17.28
CA PRO A 147 -0.30 -14.59 -16.75
C PRO A 147 0.94 -13.96 -17.42
N LYS A 148 0.82 -13.54 -18.69
CA LYS A 148 1.87 -12.83 -19.43
C LYS A 148 2.23 -11.45 -18.84
N VAL A 149 1.34 -10.83 -18.07
CA VAL A 149 1.57 -9.54 -17.39
C VAL A 149 1.83 -9.77 -15.91
N PHE A 150 1.10 -10.70 -15.30
CA PHE A 150 1.23 -11.03 -13.89
C PHE A 150 2.60 -11.61 -13.54
N LEU A 151 3.12 -12.55 -14.34
CA LEU A 151 4.39 -13.22 -14.04
C LEU A 151 5.59 -12.25 -14.09
N PRO A 152 5.72 -11.36 -15.10
CA PRO A 152 6.70 -10.29 -15.07
C PRO A 152 6.53 -9.32 -13.90
N ALA A 153 5.29 -9.00 -13.50
CA ALA A 153 5.03 -8.11 -12.37
C ALA A 153 5.55 -8.73 -11.05
N VAL A 154 5.27 -10.01 -10.80
CA VAL A 154 5.84 -10.74 -9.65
C VAL A 154 7.36 -10.77 -9.71
N GLY A 155 7.93 -11.00 -10.90
CA GLY A 155 9.38 -10.94 -11.12
C GLY A 155 9.97 -9.56 -10.76
N LEU A 156 9.32 -8.48 -11.18
CA LEU A 156 9.71 -7.11 -10.84
C LEU A 156 9.60 -6.84 -9.34
N THR A 157 8.58 -7.38 -8.65
CA THR A 157 8.46 -7.30 -7.19
C THR A 157 9.62 -8.01 -6.49
N ILE A 158 10.00 -9.22 -6.94
CA ILE A 158 11.15 -9.94 -6.39
C ILE A 158 12.43 -9.12 -6.55
N VAL A 159 12.64 -8.56 -7.74
CA VAL A 159 13.79 -7.69 -8.02
C VAL A 159 13.77 -6.45 -7.12
N ALA A 160 12.60 -5.81 -6.93
CA ALA A 160 12.45 -4.67 -6.04
C ALA A 160 12.82 -5.02 -4.59
N VAL A 161 12.34 -6.16 -4.08
CA VAL A 161 12.67 -6.64 -2.72
C VAL A 161 14.16 -6.94 -2.56
N ILE A 162 14.81 -7.46 -3.61
CA ILE A 162 16.27 -7.66 -3.61
C ILE A 162 16.99 -6.31 -3.49
N PHE A 163 16.60 -5.31 -4.28
CA PHE A 163 17.18 -3.97 -4.21
C PHE A 163 16.92 -3.28 -2.86
N ASP A 164 15.75 -3.48 -2.28
CA ASP A 164 15.41 -2.99 -0.93
C ASP A 164 16.33 -3.61 0.14
N GLY A 165 16.57 -4.93 0.06
CA GLY A 165 17.51 -5.61 0.95
C GLY A 165 18.96 -5.14 0.77
N LEU A 166 19.37 -4.89 -0.49
CA LEU A 166 20.70 -4.35 -0.81
C LEU A 166 20.86 -2.93 -0.26
N PHE A 167 19.84 -2.08 -0.46
CA PHE A 167 19.80 -0.73 0.11
C PHE A 167 19.97 -0.78 1.63
N ALA A 168 19.18 -1.62 2.32
CA ALA A 168 19.27 -1.76 3.77
C ALA A 168 20.68 -2.21 4.19
N MET A 169 21.22 -3.24 3.56
CA MET A 169 22.56 -3.77 3.87
C MET A 169 23.63 -2.68 3.73
N LEU A 170 23.66 -1.97 2.60
CA LEU A 170 24.63 -0.92 2.34
C LEU A 170 24.45 0.26 3.31
N ALA A 171 23.22 0.64 3.63
CA ALA A 171 22.96 1.69 4.61
C ALA A 171 23.47 1.30 6.01
N PHE A 172 23.28 0.06 6.44
CA PHE A 172 23.87 -0.43 7.69
C PHE A 172 25.40 -0.43 7.67
N TRP A 173 26.01 -0.79 6.54
CA TRP A 173 27.47 -0.75 6.38
C TRP A 173 28.01 0.68 6.46
N THR A 174 27.28 1.68 5.94
CA THR A 174 27.71 3.09 6.03
C THR A 174 27.79 3.62 7.46
N VAL A 175 27.00 3.06 8.39
CA VAL A 175 27.03 3.43 9.81
C VAL A 175 27.91 2.50 10.66
N GLY A 176 28.69 1.63 10.01
CA GLY A 176 29.65 0.74 10.66
C GLY A 176 29.07 -0.57 11.20
N LEU A 177 27.82 -0.92 10.87
CA LEU A 177 27.23 -2.21 11.26
C LEU A 177 27.18 -3.17 10.07
N GLN A 178 28.05 -4.17 10.09
CA GLN A 178 28.07 -5.21 9.05
C GLN A 178 27.02 -6.29 9.31
N ILE A 179 25.81 -6.07 8.82
CA ILE A 179 24.78 -7.11 8.81
C ILE A 179 24.87 -7.99 7.55
N PRO A 180 24.57 -9.29 7.64
CA PRO A 180 24.47 -10.13 6.46
C PRO A 180 23.22 -9.79 5.65
N TYR A 181 23.28 -10.04 4.35
CA TYR A 181 22.18 -9.74 3.42
C TYR A 181 20.84 -10.36 3.84
N GLY A 182 20.86 -11.58 4.38
CA GLY A 182 19.66 -12.27 4.89
C GLY A 182 18.95 -11.48 5.99
N THR A 183 19.70 -10.91 6.94
CA THR A 183 19.14 -10.05 8.00
C THR A 183 18.64 -8.72 7.43
N ALA A 184 19.34 -8.15 6.45
CA ALA A 184 18.97 -6.89 5.81
C ALA A 184 17.65 -7.01 5.03
N ILE A 185 17.55 -7.97 4.10
CA ILE A 185 16.35 -8.18 3.28
C ILE A 185 15.15 -8.58 4.15
N PHE A 186 15.39 -9.42 5.17
CA PHE A 186 14.35 -9.83 6.10
C PHE A 186 13.83 -8.64 6.91
N GLY A 187 14.73 -7.96 7.62
CA GLY A 187 14.38 -6.85 8.50
C GLY A 187 13.74 -5.70 7.75
N TYR A 188 14.26 -5.36 6.57
CA TYR A 188 13.73 -4.26 5.78
C TYR A 188 12.35 -4.56 5.19
N THR A 189 12.09 -5.81 4.82
CA THR A 189 10.75 -6.18 4.33
C THR A 189 9.73 -6.23 5.46
N VAL A 190 10.09 -6.76 6.64
CA VAL A 190 9.21 -6.70 7.82
C VAL A 190 8.94 -5.24 8.19
N TYR A 191 9.95 -4.38 8.18
CA TYR A 191 9.81 -2.94 8.32
C TYR A 191 8.83 -2.35 7.29
N ASN A 192 8.95 -2.72 6.01
CA ASN A 192 8.02 -2.30 4.96
C ASN A 192 6.58 -2.79 5.19
N MET A 193 6.35 -3.88 5.92
CA MET A 193 4.98 -4.33 6.24
C MET A 193 4.29 -3.43 7.28
N PHE A 194 5.05 -2.83 8.20
CA PHE A 194 4.52 -1.88 9.18
C PHE A 194 4.00 -0.59 8.55
N TYR A 195 4.31 -0.36 7.28
CA TYR A 195 3.64 0.66 6.51
C TYR A 195 2.12 0.42 6.53
N ILE A 196 1.55 -0.79 6.65
CA ILE A 196 0.08 -0.91 6.76
C ILE A 196 -0.57 -0.03 7.86
N LEU A 197 0.19 0.36 8.88
CA LEU A 197 -0.25 1.28 9.93
C LEU A 197 -0.24 2.75 9.47
N PRO A 198 -1.19 3.57 9.95
CA PRO A 198 -1.19 5.00 9.68
C PRO A 198 0.03 5.67 10.32
N THR A 199 0.76 6.46 9.54
CA THR A 199 1.94 7.20 9.98
C THR A 199 1.72 8.71 9.94
N PRO A 200 2.44 9.49 10.77
CA PRO A 200 2.43 10.95 10.72
C PRO A 200 3.02 11.46 9.40
N PRO A 201 2.75 12.72 9.03
CA PRO A 201 3.31 13.33 7.82
C PRO A 201 4.84 13.32 7.87
N GLY A 202 5.46 13.00 6.72
CA GLY A 202 6.90 12.83 6.60
C GLY A 202 7.45 11.60 7.33
N GLN A 203 6.58 10.77 7.93
CA GLN A 203 6.93 9.54 8.65
C GLN A 203 8.01 9.72 9.74
N VAL A 204 8.18 10.96 10.21
CA VAL A 204 9.19 11.33 11.20
C VAL A 204 8.86 10.65 12.53
N GLY A 205 9.85 9.97 13.12
CA GLY A 205 9.71 9.21 14.34
C GLY A 205 9.13 7.82 14.13
N SER A 206 8.19 7.63 13.20
CA SER A 206 7.64 6.29 12.90
C SER A 206 8.66 5.40 12.21
N ASN A 207 9.43 5.93 11.25
CA ASN A 207 10.46 5.15 10.56
C ASN A 207 11.55 4.67 11.52
N GLU A 208 12.00 5.56 12.39
CA GLU A 208 13.03 5.28 13.39
C GLU A 208 12.52 4.32 14.47
N ALA A 209 11.28 4.51 14.94
CA ALA A 209 10.67 3.65 15.95
C ALA A 209 10.40 2.22 15.43
N VAL A 210 9.84 2.09 14.22
CA VAL A 210 9.62 0.78 13.60
C VAL A 210 10.94 0.12 13.23
N GLY A 211 11.90 0.89 12.72
CA GLY A 211 13.26 0.42 12.44
C GLY A 211 13.93 -0.18 13.67
N LEU A 212 13.86 0.52 14.81
CA LEU A 212 14.30 0.02 16.10
C LEU A 212 13.51 -1.21 16.54
N LEU A 213 12.19 -1.19 16.43
CA LEU A 213 11.35 -2.33 16.79
C LEU A 213 11.76 -3.59 16.03
N VAL A 214 11.97 -3.49 14.71
CA VAL A 214 12.30 -4.64 13.87
C VAL A 214 13.76 -5.07 14.04
N PHE A 215 14.72 -4.18 13.82
CA PHE A 215 16.13 -4.57 13.81
C PHE A 215 16.69 -4.77 15.22
N HIS A 216 16.39 -3.88 16.17
CA HIS A 216 16.84 -4.06 17.54
C HIS A 216 15.92 -5.00 18.32
N GLY A 217 14.61 -4.75 18.31
CA GLY A 217 13.66 -5.52 19.11
C GLY A 217 13.47 -6.97 18.64
N LEU A 218 13.40 -7.21 17.32
CA LEU A 218 13.12 -8.55 16.78
C LEU A 218 14.39 -9.26 16.29
N LEU A 219 15.32 -8.55 15.65
CA LEU A 219 16.55 -9.12 15.08
C LEU A 219 17.79 -8.96 15.98
N GLN A 220 17.61 -8.44 17.20
CA GLN A 220 18.65 -8.32 18.23
C GLN A 220 19.90 -7.57 17.76
N GLN A 221 19.74 -6.65 16.80
CA GLN A 221 20.83 -5.77 16.36
C GLN A 221 21.09 -4.67 17.39
N PRO A 222 22.31 -4.11 17.46
CA PRO A 222 22.62 -3.05 18.42
C PRO A 222 21.80 -1.78 18.14
N ALA A 223 21.17 -1.20 19.17
CA ALA A 223 20.24 -0.09 19.01
C ALA A 223 20.89 1.17 18.40
N ALA A 224 22.10 1.53 18.84
CA ALA A 224 22.79 2.73 18.38
C ALA A 224 23.02 2.76 16.85
N PRO A 225 23.64 1.75 16.20
CA PRO A 225 23.79 1.74 14.75
C PRO A 225 22.46 1.58 14.01
N VAL A 226 21.46 0.90 14.58
CA VAL A 226 20.13 0.85 13.98
C VAL A 226 19.51 2.25 13.92
N THR A 227 19.50 2.98 15.03
CA THR A 227 19.02 4.37 15.03
C THR A 227 19.83 5.23 14.07
N ALA A 228 21.15 5.10 14.05
CA ALA A 228 22.01 5.85 13.13
C ALA A 228 21.65 5.59 11.67
N MET A 229 21.40 4.33 11.28
CA MET A 229 21.00 3.97 9.92
C MET A 229 19.68 4.64 9.51
N PHE A 230 18.65 4.58 10.36
CA PHE A 230 17.34 5.17 10.03
C PHE A 230 17.38 6.71 10.03
N VAL A 231 18.06 7.33 11.00
CA VAL A 231 18.24 8.78 11.05
C VAL A 231 19.07 9.30 9.87
N PHE A 232 20.05 8.53 9.41
CA PHE A 232 20.88 8.88 8.24
C PHE A 232 20.12 8.71 6.93
N SER A 233 19.46 7.56 6.74
CA SER A 233 18.84 7.21 5.46
C SER A 233 17.51 7.92 5.21
N HIS A 234 16.74 8.22 6.26
CA HIS A 234 15.40 8.79 6.12
C HIS A 234 15.39 10.19 5.48
N PRO A 235 16.25 11.16 5.85
CA PRO A 235 16.33 12.45 5.15
C PRO A 235 16.74 12.30 3.68
N TRP A 236 17.61 11.33 3.39
CA TRP A 236 18.08 11.08 2.03
C TRP A 236 16.97 10.51 1.14
N THR A 237 16.20 9.54 1.65
CA THR A 237 15.05 9.01 0.92
C THR A 237 13.96 10.07 0.76
N ALA A 238 13.72 10.91 1.77
CA ALA A 238 12.80 12.05 1.68
C ALA A 238 13.22 13.05 0.59
N LEU A 239 14.52 13.37 0.50
CA LEU A 239 15.08 14.24 -0.53
C LEU A 239 14.86 13.65 -1.93
N ILE A 240 15.23 12.38 -2.15
CA ILE A 240 15.08 11.71 -3.44
C ILE A 240 13.61 11.63 -3.85
N MET A 241 12.72 11.26 -2.92
CA MET A 241 11.27 11.21 -3.18
C MET A 241 10.72 12.59 -3.56
N THR A 242 11.16 13.65 -2.88
CA THR A 242 10.71 15.02 -3.17
C THR A 242 11.21 15.49 -4.53
N VAL A 243 12.50 15.33 -4.82
CA VAL A 243 13.09 15.76 -6.10
C VAL A 243 12.47 15.01 -7.28
N SER A 244 12.36 13.68 -7.18
CA SER A 244 11.75 12.86 -8.23
C SER A 244 10.28 13.23 -8.47
N ALA A 245 9.50 13.48 -7.41
CA ALA A 245 8.12 13.91 -7.54
C ALA A 245 7.99 15.29 -8.18
N MET A 246 8.85 16.25 -7.83
CA MET A 246 8.84 17.59 -8.44
C MET A 246 9.17 17.54 -9.93
N ILE A 247 10.14 16.73 -10.33
CA ILE A 247 10.46 16.49 -11.76
C ILE A 247 9.26 15.86 -12.47
N CYS A 248 8.61 14.87 -11.86
CA CYS A 248 7.45 14.21 -12.45
C CYS A 248 6.22 15.13 -12.55
N LEU A 249 5.97 15.98 -11.56
CA LEU A 249 4.91 17.00 -11.58
C LEU A 249 5.13 18.00 -12.72
N SER A 250 6.37 18.48 -12.88
CA SER A 250 6.76 19.35 -13.98
C SER A 250 6.52 18.67 -15.34
N GLY A 251 6.95 17.40 -15.48
CA GLY A 251 6.72 16.61 -16.69
C GLY A 251 5.24 16.30 -17.00
N LEU A 252 4.37 16.34 -16.00
CA LEU A 252 2.91 16.18 -16.15
C LEU A 252 2.18 17.52 -16.37
N GLY A 253 2.89 18.65 -16.31
CA GLY A 253 2.28 19.99 -16.37
C GLY A 253 1.38 20.30 -15.17
N LEU A 254 1.58 19.63 -14.03
CA LEU A 254 0.79 19.77 -12.82
C LEU A 254 1.56 20.56 -11.76
N THR A 255 0.89 21.49 -11.08
CA THR A 255 1.46 22.17 -9.92
C THR A 255 1.18 21.40 -8.63
N LEU A 256 2.05 21.53 -7.63
CA LEU A 256 1.84 20.96 -6.29
C LEU A 256 0.49 21.39 -5.70
N SER A 257 0.10 22.64 -5.92
CA SER A 257 -1.22 23.17 -5.52
C SER A 257 -2.37 22.47 -6.26
N SER A 258 -2.20 22.09 -7.52
CA SER A 258 -3.18 21.30 -8.28
C SER A 258 -3.30 19.88 -7.71
N ALA A 259 -2.19 19.24 -7.33
CA ALA A 259 -2.20 17.92 -6.69
C ALA A 259 -2.85 17.95 -5.29
N MET A 260 -2.62 19.02 -4.52
CA MET A 260 -3.21 19.20 -3.18
C MET A 260 -4.68 19.67 -3.23
N LYS A 261 -5.06 20.58 -4.15
CA LYS A 261 -6.46 21.05 -4.30
C LYS A 261 -7.41 19.96 -4.80
N VAL A 262 -6.90 19.00 -5.56
CA VAL A 262 -7.65 17.82 -6.03
C VAL A 262 -8.25 17.02 -4.87
N GLN A 263 -7.68 17.13 -3.67
CA GLN A 263 -8.21 16.48 -2.46
C GLN A 263 -9.24 17.34 -1.71
N THR A 264 -9.15 18.68 -1.74
CA THR A 264 -10.16 19.56 -1.12
C THR A 264 -11.53 19.40 -1.80
N GLU A 265 -11.54 19.17 -3.13
CA GLU A 265 -12.76 18.87 -3.89
C GLU A 265 -13.27 17.43 -3.65
N GLY A 266 -12.37 16.45 -3.50
CA GLY A 266 -12.73 15.07 -3.16
C GLY A 266 -13.35 14.91 -1.75
N SER A 267 -12.84 15.67 -0.77
CA SER A 267 -13.39 15.72 0.59
C SER A 267 -14.79 16.36 0.62
N LYS A 268 -15.00 17.44 -0.16
CA LYS A 268 -16.31 18.10 -0.27
C LYS A 268 -17.35 17.25 -1.01
N ALA A 269 -16.95 16.47 -2.01
CA ALA A 269 -17.84 15.54 -2.69
C ALA A 269 -18.27 14.36 -1.79
N GLY A 270 -17.37 13.88 -0.92
CA GLY A 270 -17.69 12.88 0.10
C GLY A 270 -18.65 13.39 1.17
N ASP A 271 -18.47 14.64 1.64
CA ASP A 271 -19.37 15.25 2.64
C ASP A 271 -20.73 15.67 2.05
N ALA A 272 -20.79 16.10 0.78
CA ALA A 272 -22.05 16.46 0.13
C ALA A 272 -22.98 15.24 -0.08
N ASP A 273 -22.43 14.08 -0.45
CA ASP A 273 -23.19 12.83 -0.53
C ASP A 273 -23.63 12.32 0.85
N THR A 274 -22.87 12.64 1.91
CA THR A 274 -23.18 12.24 3.30
C THR A 274 -24.25 13.15 3.92
N ASN A 275 -24.20 14.45 3.64
CA ASN A 275 -25.21 15.42 4.09
C ASN A 275 -26.52 15.36 3.28
N ALA A 276 -26.49 15.00 2.00
CA ALA A 276 -27.70 14.76 1.21
C ALA A 276 -28.49 13.54 1.73
N ALA A 277 -27.78 12.48 2.15
CA ALA A 277 -28.39 11.29 2.76
C ALA A 277 -28.93 11.54 4.19
N ALA A 278 -28.34 12.48 4.93
CA ALA A 278 -28.83 12.91 6.25
C ALA A 278 -30.04 13.86 6.14
N GLY A 279 -30.07 14.73 5.12
CA GLY A 279 -31.16 15.70 4.90
C GLY A 279 -32.47 15.09 4.36
N SER A 280 -32.40 13.96 3.64
CA SER A 280 -33.59 13.26 3.13
C SER A 280 -34.36 12.45 4.19
N GLY A 281 -33.86 12.37 5.43
CA GLY A 281 -34.45 11.61 6.52
C GLY A 281 -35.43 12.38 7.43
N GLN A 282 -35.63 13.69 7.23
CA GLN A 282 -36.41 14.53 8.15
C GLN A 282 -37.69 15.16 7.59
N VAL A 283 -38.10 14.89 6.35
CA VAL A 283 -39.32 15.49 5.77
C VAL A 283 -40.34 14.44 5.33
N VAL A 284 -40.80 13.59 6.25
CA VAL A 284 -42.14 12.96 6.18
C VAL A 284 -42.63 12.66 7.60
N ARG A 285 -43.06 13.70 8.32
CA ARG A 285 -44.06 13.59 9.39
C ARG A 285 -44.89 14.87 9.40
N ALA A 286 -46.00 14.82 8.68
CA ALA A 286 -47.23 15.55 8.96
C ALA A 286 -48.36 14.54 8.84
#